data_AF-A0A0S8HEB0-F1
#
_entry.id   AF-A0A0S8HEB0-F1
#
_cell.length_a   1.000
_cell.length_b   1.000
_cell.length_c   1.000
_cell.angle_alpha   90.00
_cell.angle_beta   90.00
_cell.angle_gamma   90.00
#
_symmetry.space_group_name_H-M   'P 1'
#
loop_
_entity.id
_entity.type
_entity.pdbx_description
1 polymer ?
#
loop_
_entity_poly.entity_id
_entity_poly.type
_entity_poly.pdbx_seq_one_letter_code
_entity_poly.pdbx_strand_id
1 'polypeptide(L)'
;MIRPLCDIIILILFMIIMNLLMVSCREEEPLEVFFEEEELLISAYLEEHEDKYSSLVQVLEITELKNTLNAYGHYTFFAPDNNAFQEFCNENGKSSITDFEKDYLTTLVKYHLIDIELECSYLRDGVIQDTTYSGDHLVITYSTGGLETIMVNDANIMERDIHVENGIIHRIDGVLTPIVGSIMDRLRDFEGYAIFSEALEVSGLSDTLDMIRIDLNDDIFIRSRFTIFTEPDEVYNQEGIFSINDLLEKYSDKGNPTDEENGFYQYMAYHVLPGLYFLNDIDSFNYPTLAENKLVNVKIRDNIYLNWNGEQNGGQMTVHPVLVLEEFSNQQAKNGVFHAIDHILEPCEPAPAYLMIDLTDYQGLSIGRSYSEKDLEDIPGITCKNTGIYFRNSILADGETNLQTTSNKAGWVVEFTLIPILRGKYDVHLHFASHSTNTNKVQGFWDGARFGDILDFEHQVRDPEYDGWKRDFNTSEYLGRILLTDTRPHTIKFVSLEDGYGNFDYLILWPVNN
;
A
#
# COMPACT_ATOMS: atom_id res chain seq x y z
N MET A 1 95.91 -31.89 18.54
CA MET A 1 94.94 -32.36 17.52
C MET A 1 93.50 -32.21 18.06
N ILE A 2 93.13 -31.04 18.62
CA ILE A 2 91.93 -30.86 19.47
C ILE A 2 90.83 -30.02 18.78
N ARG A 3 91.11 -29.40 17.62
CA ARG A 3 90.10 -28.66 16.84
C ARG A 3 88.93 -29.50 16.26
N PRO A 4 89.08 -30.77 15.81
CA PRO A 4 87.98 -31.45 15.12
C PRO A 4 86.87 -31.94 16.07
N LEU A 5 87.14 -32.06 17.38
CA LEU A 5 86.12 -32.47 18.35
C LEU A 5 85.11 -31.36 18.67
N CYS A 6 85.55 -30.09 18.65
CA CYS A 6 84.67 -28.97 18.98
C CYS A 6 83.62 -28.73 17.88
N ASP A 7 84.04 -28.82 16.61
CA ASP A 7 83.16 -28.63 15.46
C ASP A 7 82.12 -29.76 15.36
N ILE A 8 82.48 -31.00 15.72
CA ILE A 8 81.56 -32.13 15.76
C ILE A 8 80.50 -31.96 16.85
N ILE A 9 80.89 -31.46 18.04
CA ILE A 9 79.94 -31.23 19.14
C ILE A 9 78.96 -30.10 18.79
N ILE A 10 79.43 -29.02 18.16
CA ILE A 10 78.56 -27.92 17.70
C ILE A 10 77.58 -28.41 16.62
N LEU A 11 78.04 -29.25 15.68
CA LEU A 11 77.19 -29.82 14.64
C LEU A 11 76.12 -30.76 15.22
N ILE A 12 76.48 -31.57 16.22
CA ILE A 12 75.53 -32.46 16.92
C ILE A 12 74.52 -31.62 17.73
N LEU A 13 74.96 -30.57 18.42
CA LEU A 13 74.05 -29.68 19.16
C LEU A 13 73.09 -28.97 18.20
N PHE A 14 73.57 -28.53 17.03
CA PHE A 14 72.75 -27.89 16.02
C PHE A 14 71.73 -28.86 15.41
N MET A 15 72.10 -30.11 15.15
CA MET A 15 71.16 -31.14 14.70
C MET A 15 70.10 -31.50 15.75
N ILE A 16 70.47 -31.52 17.04
CA ILE A 16 69.52 -31.78 18.14
C ILE A 16 68.55 -30.61 18.29
N ILE A 17 69.03 -29.37 18.20
CA ILE A 17 68.19 -28.16 18.24
C ILE A 17 67.26 -28.07 17.01
N MET A 18 67.72 -28.46 15.82
CA MET A 18 66.87 -28.54 14.63
C MET A 18 65.77 -29.61 14.76
N ASN A 19 66.04 -30.74 15.43
CA ASN A 19 65.03 -31.76 15.69
C ASN A 19 64.03 -31.36 16.78
N LEU A 20 64.44 -30.54 17.75
CA LEU A 20 63.55 -30.00 18.79
C LEU A 20 62.59 -28.91 18.28
N LEU A 21 62.86 -28.31 17.12
CA LEU A 21 62.00 -27.28 16.49
C LEU A 21 60.94 -27.85 15.52
N MET A 22 60.87 -29.18 15.34
CA MET A 22 59.91 -29.85 14.45
C MET A 22 58.70 -30.45 15.18
N VAL A 23 58.49 -30.15 16.47
CA VAL A 23 57.25 -30.52 17.17
C VAL A 23 56.19 -29.46 16.85
N SER A 24 55.55 -29.61 15.69
CA SER A 24 54.33 -28.90 15.35
C SER A 24 53.19 -29.43 16.23
N CYS A 25 52.55 -28.55 16.98
CA CYS A 25 51.23 -28.83 17.56
C CYS A 25 50.27 -29.12 16.39
N ARG A 26 49.68 -30.31 16.39
CA ARG A 26 48.53 -30.60 15.52
C ARG A 26 47.30 -30.06 16.24
N GLU A 27 46.71 -28.99 15.72
CA GLU A 27 45.35 -28.62 16.11
C GLU A 27 44.43 -29.77 15.69
N GLU A 28 43.82 -30.43 16.67
CA GLU A 28 42.64 -31.24 16.41
C GLU A 28 41.49 -30.25 16.17
N GLU A 29 41.17 -29.98 14.90
CA GLU A 29 39.90 -29.37 14.58
C GLU A 29 38.80 -30.34 15.03
N PRO A 30 37.92 -29.95 15.96
CA PRO A 30 36.78 -30.78 16.26
C PRO A 30 35.96 -30.89 14.97
N LEU A 31 35.64 -32.12 14.58
CA LEU A 31 34.56 -32.36 13.61
C LEU A 31 33.28 -31.84 14.26
N GLU A 32 32.93 -30.59 14.00
CA GLU A 32 31.55 -30.13 14.06
C GLU A 32 30.81 -30.93 13.00
N VAL A 33 30.24 -32.06 13.41
CA VAL A 33 29.17 -32.71 12.66
C VAL A 33 28.01 -31.73 12.76
N PHE A 34 27.89 -30.85 11.76
CA PHE A 34 26.65 -30.15 11.48
C PHE A 34 25.61 -31.25 11.22
N PHE A 35 24.79 -31.52 12.23
CA PHE A 35 23.47 -32.05 11.97
C PHE A 35 22.71 -30.87 11.38
N GLU A 36 22.68 -30.75 10.05
CA GLU A 36 21.51 -30.13 9.43
C GLU A 36 20.37 -31.09 9.79
N GLU A 37 19.53 -30.71 10.75
CA GLU A 37 18.18 -31.27 10.78
C GLU A 37 17.60 -30.95 9.39
N GLU A 38 17.26 -31.99 8.61
CA GLU A 38 16.52 -31.77 7.36
C GLU A 38 15.23 -31.08 7.77
N GLU A 39 15.15 -29.77 7.56
CA GLU A 39 13.93 -29.02 7.79
C GLU A 39 12.86 -29.61 6.90
N LEU A 40 11.75 -30.06 7.50
CA LEU A 40 10.66 -30.65 6.75
C LEU A 40 10.01 -29.58 5.88
N LEU A 41 9.44 -29.96 4.74
CA LEU A 41 8.48 -29.11 4.03
C LEU A 41 7.21 -28.95 4.88
N ILE A 42 6.46 -27.86 4.67
CA ILE A 42 5.18 -27.58 5.36
C ILE A 42 4.29 -28.82 5.41
N SER A 43 4.06 -29.49 4.27
CA SER A 43 3.17 -30.65 4.23
C SER A 43 3.65 -31.80 5.12
N ALA A 44 4.97 -32.05 5.12
CA ALA A 44 5.58 -33.15 5.84
C ALA A 44 5.57 -32.86 7.35
N TYR A 45 5.84 -31.61 7.73
CA TYR A 45 5.70 -31.15 9.11
C TYR A 45 4.28 -31.39 9.64
N LEU A 46 3.23 -31.03 8.86
CA LEU A 46 1.84 -31.23 9.26
C LEU A 46 1.48 -32.71 9.43
N GLU A 47 2.03 -33.60 8.58
CA GLU A 47 1.84 -35.06 8.66
C GLU A 47 2.56 -35.69 9.86
N GLU A 48 3.74 -35.21 10.22
CA GLU A 48 4.45 -35.69 11.42
C GLU A 48 3.76 -35.26 12.73
N HIS A 49 2.96 -34.18 12.68
CA HIS A 49 2.25 -33.60 13.83
C HIS A 49 0.73 -33.75 13.69
N GLU A 50 0.25 -34.92 13.26
CA GLU A 50 -1.18 -35.24 13.12
C GLU A 50 -1.98 -35.02 14.42
N ASP A 51 -1.36 -35.16 15.59
CA ASP A 51 -1.97 -34.88 16.89
C ASP A 51 -2.51 -33.44 16.98
N LYS A 52 -1.88 -32.51 16.26
CA LYS A 52 -2.31 -31.12 16.13
C LYS A 52 -3.04 -30.83 14.81
N TYR A 53 -2.68 -31.47 13.70
CA TYR A 53 -3.10 -31.03 12.35
C TYR A 53 -3.85 -32.07 11.50
N SER A 54 -4.27 -33.22 12.05
CA SER A 54 -4.97 -34.28 11.30
C SER A 54 -6.17 -33.78 10.45
N SER A 55 -6.93 -32.79 10.93
CA SER A 55 -8.05 -32.20 10.17
C SER A 55 -7.56 -31.36 8.99
N LEU A 56 -6.50 -30.57 9.19
CA LEU A 56 -5.89 -29.78 8.13
C LEU A 56 -5.28 -30.66 7.04
N VAL A 57 -4.60 -31.74 7.42
CA VAL A 57 -4.04 -32.74 6.48
C VAL A 57 -5.15 -33.33 5.61
N GLN A 58 -6.29 -33.72 6.19
CA GLN A 58 -7.45 -34.20 5.43
C GLN A 58 -7.98 -33.16 4.44
N VAL A 59 -8.04 -31.88 4.83
CA VAL A 59 -8.46 -30.79 3.92
C VAL A 59 -7.47 -30.63 2.76
N LEU A 60 -6.16 -30.69 3.02
CA LEU A 60 -5.14 -30.63 1.97
C LEU A 60 -5.22 -31.80 0.98
N GLU A 61 -5.60 -32.98 1.45
CA GLU A 61 -5.86 -34.15 0.59
C GLU A 61 -7.11 -33.96 -0.30
N ILE A 62 -8.22 -33.50 0.28
CA ILE A 62 -9.48 -33.28 -0.44
C ILE A 62 -9.32 -32.19 -1.52
N THR A 63 -8.61 -31.12 -1.19
CA THR A 63 -8.40 -29.95 -2.06
C THR A 63 -7.28 -30.16 -3.07
N GLU A 64 -6.48 -31.22 -2.92
CA GLU A 64 -5.27 -31.51 -3.72
C GLU A 64 -4.18 -30.43 -3.63
N LEU A 65 -4.29 -29.49 -2.67
CA LEU A 65 -3.33 -28.40 -2.46
C LEU A 65 -2.05 -28.86 -1.76
N LYS A 66 -2.00 -30.12 -1.27
CA LYS A 66 -0.77 -30.72 -0.77
C LYS A 66 0.38 -30.61 -1.77
N ASN A 67 0.11 -30.83 -3.07
CA ASN A 67 1.13 -30.72 -4.11
C ASN A 67 1.63 -29.28 -4.29
N THR A 68 0.77 -28.28 -4.07
CA THR A 68 1.14 -26.86 -4.10
C THR A 68 2.08 -26.53 -2.94
N LEU A 69 1.78 -27.02 -1.73
CA LEU A 69 2.64 -26.85 -0.56
C LEU A 69 3.94 -27.67 -0.61
N ASN A 70 4.07 -28.61 -1.55
CA ASN A 70 5.31 -29.35 -1.80
C ASN A 70 6.23 -28.66 -2.81
N ALA A 71 5.72 -27.66 -3.53
CA ALA A 71 6.54 -26.90 -4.45
C ALA A 71 7.50 -26.01 -3.67
N TYR A 72 8.74 -25.90 -4.15
CA TYR A 72 9.69 -24.91 -3.64
C TYR A 72 9.08 -23.51 -3.73
N GLY A 73 9.16 -22.77 -2.63
CA GLY A 73 8.60 -21.44 -2.46
C GLY A 73 8.87 -20.95 -1.03
N HIS A 74 8.49 -19.70 -0.77
CA HIS A 74 8.52 -19.10 0.56
C HIS A 74 7.07 -18.88 0.96
N TYR A 75 6.60 -19.57 1.98
CA TYR A 75 5.20 -19.49 2.39
C TYR A 75 5.06 -19.12 3.87
N THR A 76 3.97 -18.46 4.20
CA THR A 76 3.48 -18.37 5.58
C THR A 76 2.14 -19.05 5.64
N PHE A 77 2.03 -20.09 6.47
CA PHE A 77 0.79 -20.82 6.68
C PHE A 77 0.29 -20.59 8.09
N PHE A 78 -0.82 -19.87 8.22
CA PHE A 78 -1.58 -19.82 9.47
C PHE A 78 -2.38 -21.12 9.60
N ALA A 79 -1.84 -22.12 10.28
CA ALA A 79 -2.38 -23.48 10.32
C ALA A 79 -3.35 -23.65 11.52
N PRO A 80 -4.66 -23.85 11.29
CA PRO A 80 -5.60 -24.16 12.37
C PRO A 80 -5.33 -25.55 12.93
N ASP A 81 -5.40 -25.68 14.25
CA ASP A 81 -5.29 -26.97 14.90
C ASP A 81 -6.60 -27.79 14.87
N ASN A 82 -6.53 -29.04 15.32
CA ASN A 82 -7.66 -29.96 15.33
C ASN A 82 -8.84 -29.44 16.15
N ASN A 83 -8.61 -28.66 17.22
CA ASN A 83 -9.68 -28.08 18.03
C ASN A 83 -10.37 -26.95 17.26
N ALA A 84 -9.60 -26.10 16.58
CA ALA A 84 -10.12 -25.05 15.71
C ALA A 84 -11.09 -25.61 14.65
N PHE A 85 -10.71 -26.69 13.97
CA PHE A 85 -11.58 -27.35 12.99
C PHE A 85 -12.83 -27.98 13.62
N GLN A 86 -12.72 -28.51 14.84
CA GLN A 86 -13.85 -29.08 15.55
C GLN A 86 -14.88 -27.99 15.89
N GLU A 87 -14.43 -26.86 16.41
CA GLU A 87 -15.28 -25.69 16.72
C GLU A 87 -15.93 -25.16 15.45
N PHE A 88 -15.15 -24.95 14.39
CA PHE A 88 -15.65 -24.52 13.08
C PHE A 88 -16.75 -25.44 12.52
N CYS A 89 -16.61 -26.77 12.63
CA CYS A 89 -17.65 -27.70 12.19
C CYS A 89 -18.93 -27.56 13.04
N ASN A 90 -18.79 -27.42 14.36
CA ASN A 90 -19.92 -27.28 15.27
C ASN A 90 -20.73 -26.00 14.98
N GLU A 91 -20.05 -24.87 14.77
CA GLU A 91 -20.66 -23.58 14.44
C GLU A 91 -21.43 -23.62 13.13
N ASN A 92 -20.92 -24.38 12.15
CA ASN A 92 -21.55 -24.56 10.84
C ASN A 92 -22.57 -25.72 10.79
N GLY A 93 -22.85 -26.37 11.93
CA GLY A 93 -23.78 -27.50 12.00
C GLY A 93 -23.35 -28.72 11.18
N LYS A 94 -22.04 -28.89 10.96
CA LYS A 94 -21.43 -30.00 10.23
C LYS A 94 -20.90 -31.05 11.20
N SER A 95 -20.94 -32.32 10.80
CA SER A 95 -20.41 -33.42 11.62
C SER A 95 -18.91 -33.64 11.40
N SER A 96 -18.40 -33.24 10.22
CA SER A 96 -17.00 -33.36 9.84
C SER A 96 -16.61 -32.29 8.82
N ILE A 97 -15.31 -31.99 8.73
CA ILE A 97 -14.75 -31.11 7.69
C ILE A 97 -15.00 -31.65 6.26
N THR A 98 -15.22 -32.96 6.14
CA THR A 98 -15.58 -33.62 4.87
C THR A 98 -17.00 -33.31 4.39
N ASP A 99 -17.85 -32.70 5.23
CA ASP A 99 -19.22 -32.31 4.88
C ASP A 99 -19.29 -30.96 4.13
N PHE A 100 -18.14 -30.30 3.93
CA PHE A 100 -18.01 -29.06 3.17
C PHE A 100 -17.68 -29.34 1.71
N GLU A 101 -18.06 -28.43 0.81
CA GLU A 101 -17.75 -28.56 -0.61
C GLU A 101 -16.25 -28.36 -0.88
N LYS A 102 -15.69 -29.12 -1.83
CA LYS A 102 -14.27 -29.05 -2.18
C LYS A 102 -13.83 -27.65 -2.59
N ASP A 103 -14.64 -26.91 -3.33
CA ASP A 103 -14.31 -25.56 -3.81
C ASP A 103 -14.22 -24.56 -2.64
N TYR A 104 -15.11 -24.70 -1.66
CA TYR A 104 -15.07 -23.93 -0.42
C TYR A 104 -13.80 -24.24 0.37
N LEU A 105 -13.50 -25.53 0.59
CA LEU A 105 -12.29 -25.96 1.29
C LEU A 105 -11.01 -25.50 0.59
N THR A 106 -11.01 -25.47 -0.74
CA THR A 106 -9.86 -24.99 -1.54
C THR A 106 -9.63 -23.50 -1.30
N THR A 107 -10.71 -22.71 -1.27
CA THR A 107 -10.65 -21.28 -0.96
C THR A 107 -10.22 -21.04 0.48
N LEU A 108 -10.73 -21.85 1.42
CA LEU A 108 -10.37 -21.79 2.84
C LEU A 108 -8.87 -22.01 3.04
N VAL A 109 -8.27 -23.06 2.48
CA VAL A 109 -6.81 -23.29 2.59
C VAL A 109 -6.03 -22.12 2.00
N LYS A 110 -6.43 -21.62 0.82
CA LYS A 110 -5.77 -20.48 0.17
C LYS A 110 -5.85 -19.20 0.99
N TYR A 111 -6.90 -19.01 1.79
CA TYR A 111 -7.05 -17.87 2.68
C TYR A 111 -6.12 -17.92 3.90
N HIS A 112 -5.64 -19.09 4.27
CA HIS A 112 -4.68 -19.25 5.37
C HIS A 112 -3.21 -19.16 4.90
N LEU A 113 -2.97 -19.06 3.59
CA LEU A 113 -1.64 -19.13 2.99
C LEU A 113 -1.25 -17.78 2.37
N ILE A 114 -0.06 -17.30 2.68
CA ILE A 114 0.59 -16.12 2.05
C ILE A 114 1.87 -16.60 1.37
N ASP A 115 2.23 -16.06 0.20
CA ASP A 115 3.39 -16.49 -0.61
C ASP A 115 4.70 -15.77 -0.30
N ILE A 116 4.87 -15.39 0.97
CA ILE A 116 6.11 -14.86 1.54
C ILE A 116 6.33 -15.42 2.95
N GLU A 117 7.58 -15.39 3.44
CA GLU A 117 7.91 -15.71 4.83
C GLU A 117 7.68 -14.49 5.73
N LEU A 118 6.74 -14.63 6.66
CA LEU A 118 6.38 -13.62 7.66
C LEU A 118 6.56 -14.19 9.05
N GLU A 119 7.66 -13.83 9.71
CA GLU A 119 7.79 -14.05 11.15
C GLU A 119 6.88 -13.11 11.94
N CYS A 120 6.49 -13.53 13.14
CA CYS A 120 5.76 -12.69 14.09
C CYS A 120 6.51 -11.41 14.46
N SER A 121 7.83 -11.37 14.28
CA SER A 121 8.69 -10.18 14.47
C SER A 121 8.42 -9.06 13.45
N TYR A 122 7.95 -9.42 12.25
CA TYR A 122 7.59 -8.48 11.18
C TYR A 122 6.12 -8.08 11.20
N LEU A 123 5.25 -8.86 11.88
CA LEU A 123 3.84 -8.52 12.02
C LEU A 123 3.70 -7.20 12.80
N ARG A 124 2.81 -6.35 12.31
CA ARG A 124 2.42 -5.06 12.87
C ARG A 124 0.91 -5.07 13.06
N ASP A 125 0.43 -4.23 13.96
CA ASP A 125 -1.00 -4.08 14.19
C ASP A 125 -1.66 -3.51 12.92
N GLY A 126 -2.83 -4.02 12.56
CA GLY A 126 -3.52 -3.68 11.31
C GLY A 126 -3.34 -4.72 10.20
N VAL A 127 -3.57 -4.31 8.95
CA VAL A 127 -3.56 -5.24 7.80
C VAL A 127 -2.16 -5.68 7.40
N ILE A 128 -2.02 -6.97 7.06
CA ILE A 128 -0.87 -7.50 6.32
C ILE A 128 -0.97 -7.03 4.87
N GLN A 129 0.05 -6.31 4.40
CA GLN A 129 0.11 -5.75 3.05
C GLN A 129 0.03 -6.83 1.97
N ASP A 130 0.68 -7.97 2.20
CA ASP A 130 0.64 -9.11 1.31
C ASP A 130 -0.70 -9.83 1.38
N THR A 131 -1.24 -10.13 0.20
CA THR A 131 -2.50 -10.87 0.08
C THR A 131 -2.27 -12.36 0.29
N THR A 132 -3.27 -13.01 0.86
CA THR A 132 -3.38 -14.48 0.84
C THR A 132 -3.47 -15.01 -0.58
N TYR A 133 -3.30 -16.32 -0.74
CA TYR A 133 -3.41 -17.01 -2.03
C TYR A 133 -4.84 -16.95 -2.62
N SER A 134 -5.82 -16.52 -1.83
CA SER A 134 -7.19 -16.22 -2.29
C SER A 134 -7.35 -14.78 -2.84
N GLY A 135 -6.33 -13.95 -2.66
CA GLY A 135 -6.28 -12.54 -3.04
C GLY A 135 -6.92 -11.59 -2.02
N ASP A 136 -7.08 -12.04 -0.78
CA ASP A 136 -7.68 -11.29 0.33
C ASP A 136 -6.62 -10.97 1.40
N HIS A 137 -6.82 -9.92 2.20
CA HIS A 137 -5.90 -9.54 3.27
C HIS A 137 -6.25 -10.22 4.61
N LEU A 138 -5.25 -10.32 5.48
CA LEU A 138 -5.43 -10.70 6.88
C LEU A 138 -5.14 -9.49 7.77
N VAL A 139 -5.85 -9.38 8.89
CA VAL A 139 -5.64 -8.34 9.90
C VAL A 139 -4.91 -8.93 11.08
N ILE A 140 -3.91 -8.24 11.60
CA ILE A 140 -3.27 -8.56 12.86
C ILE A 140 -3.82 -7.63 13.94
N THR A 141 -4.20 -8.20 15.08
CA THR A 141 -4.52 -7.43 16.28
C THR A 141 -3.69 -7.91 17.47
N TYR A 142 -3.27 -6.98 18.32
CA TYR A 142 -2.65 -7.31 19.61
C TYR A 142 -3.67 -7.21 20.74
N SER A 143 -4.00 -8.35 21.35
CA SER A 143 -4.93 -8.38 22.49
C SER A 143 -4.30 -7.77 23.76
N THR A 144 -5.13 -7.58 24.80
CA THR A 144 -4.74 -7.03 26.11
C THR A 144 -3.82 -8.00 26.85
N GLY A 145 -2.53 -7.93 26.49
CA GLY A 145 -1.45 -8.82 26.90
C GLY A 145 -0.12 -8.48 26.21
N GLY A 146 -0.16 -7.64 25.16
CA GLY A 146 1.00 -7.16 24.44
C GLY A 146 1.46 -8.16 23.36
N LEU A 147 2.77 -8.19 23.07
CA LEU A 147 3.36 -9.08 22.06
C LEU A 147 3.07 -10.57 22.31
N GLU A 148 2.60 -10.97 23.51
CA GLU A 148 2.30 -12.37 23.83
C GLU A 148 0.95 -12.87 23.32
N THR A 149 0.06 -11.99 22.84
CA THR A 149 -1.26 -12.37 22.32
C THR A 149 -1.51 -11.70 20.97
N ILE A 150 -0.90 -12.26 19.92
CA ILE A 150 -1.11 -11.87 18.53
C ILE A 150 -2.32 -12.65 18.00
N MET A 151 -3.27 -11.95 17.41
CA MET A 151 -4.39 -12.54 16.70
C MET A 151 -4.28 -12.24 15.21
N VAL A 152 -4.67 -13.20 14.37
CA VAL A 152 -4.88 -13.03 12.94
C VAL A 152 -6.37 -13.14 12.65
N ASN A 153 -6.97 -12.07 12.13
CA ASN A 153 -8.39 -11.78 12.20
C ASN A 153 -8.89 -12.03 13.65
N ASP A 154 -9.75 -13.03 13.84
CA ASP A 154 -10.33 -13.40 15.14
C ASP A 154 -9.66 -14.62 15.80
N ALA A 155 -8.60 -15.18 15.20
CA ALA A 155 -7.91 -16.38 15.69
C ALA A 155 -6.60 -16.04 16.40
N ASN A 156 -6.35 -16.60 17.58
CA ASN A 156 -5.10 -16.42 18.31
C ASN A 156 -3.98 -17.25 17.69
N ILE A 157 -2.78 -16.66 17.59
CA ILE A 157 -1.56 -17.39 17.24
C ILE A 157 -1.00 -18.06 18.49
N MET A 158 -1.17 -19.38 18.57
CA MET A 158 -0.84 -20.25 19.71
C MET A 158 0.62 -20.73 19.70
N GLU A 159 1.20 -20.91 18.52
CA GLU A 159 2.60 -21.32 18.32
C GLU A 159 3.13 -20.56 17.10
N ARG A 160 4.31 -19.98 17.22
CA ARG A 160 4.82 -18.97 16.28
C ARG A 160 6.12 -19.43 15.67
N ASP A 161 6.38 -18.91 14.47
CA ASP A 161 7.71 -18.95 13.84
C ASP A 161 8.24 -20.39 13.73
N ILE A 162 7.38 -21.35 13.36
CA ILE A 162 7.80 -22.74 13.10
C ILE A 162 8.44 -22.76 11.71
N HIS A 163 9.77 -22.72 11.68
CA HIS A 163 10.54 -22.76 10.43
C HIS A 163 10.54 -24.16 9.79
N VAL A 164 10.37 -24.16 8.48
CA VAL A 164 10.31 -25.33 7.60
C VAL A 164 11.01 -24.98 6.28
N GLU A 165 11.45 -25.98 5.50
CA GLU A 165 12.34 -25.75 4.34
C GLU A 165 11.74 -24.80 3.29
N ASN A 166 10.41 -24.73 3.18
CA ASN A 166 9.71 -23.86 2.24
C ASN A 166 8.83 -22.79 2.90
N GLY A 167 9.09 -22.43 4.15
CA GLY A 167 8.40 -21.30 4.78
C GLY A 167 8.31 -21.31 6.31
N ILE A 168 7.22 -20.72 6.81
CA ILE A 168 6.91 -20.56 8.23
C ILE A 168 5.47 -21.03 8.49
N ILE A 169 5.27 -21.77 9.58
CA ILE A 169 3.95 -22.14 10.09
C ILE A 169 3.67 -21.36 11.38
N HIS A 170 2.49 -20.75 11.46
CA HIS A 170 1.92 -20.19 12.69
C HIS A 170 0.70 -21.02 13.07
N ARG A 171 0.72 -21.69 14.23
CA ARG A 171 -0.44 -22.44 14.70
C ARG A 171 -1.48 -21.48 15.25
N ILE A 172 -2.72 -21.62 14.80
CA ILE A 172 -3.85 -20.80 15.26
C ILE A 172 -4.96 -21.64 15.89
N ASP A 173 -5.73 -21.05 16.80
CA ASP A 173 -6.85 -21.70 17.50
C ASP A 173 -8.22 -21.51 16.82
N GLY A 174 -8.28 -20.77 15.72
CA GLY A 174 -9.49 -20.55 14.93
C GLY A 174 -9.28 -20.85 13.46
N VAL A 175 -10.35 -21.20 12.75
CA VAL A 175 -10.32 -21.35 11.28
C VAL A 175 -10.63 -19.99 10.65
N LEU A 176 -9.69 -19.43 9.89
CA LEU A 176 -9.89 -18.19 9.14
C LEU A 176 -10.91 -18.43 8.02
N THR A 177 -12.00 -17.67 8.03
CA THR A 177 -13.06 -17.79 7.03
C THR A 177 -12.88 -16.73 5.94
N PRO A 178 -12.81 -17.12 4.66
CA PRO A 178 -12.73 -16.16 3.57
C PRO A 178 -13.97 -15.28 3.54
N ILE A 179 -13.78 -13.99 3.34
CA ILE A 179 -14.87 -13.03 3.20
C ILE A 179 -15.47 -13.22 1.82
N VAL A 180 -16.79 -13.43 1.74
CA VAL A 180 -17.49 -13.71 0.47
C VAL A 180 -18.44 -12.58 0.03
N GLY A 181 -18.96 -11.81 0.98
CA GLY A 181 -19.94 -10.74 0.73
C GLY A 181 -19.30 -9.43 0.27
N SER A 182 -20.09 -8.65 -0.48
CA SER A 182 -19.75 -7.25 -0.80
C SER A 182 -19.72 -6.40 0.48
N ILE A 183 -19.22 -5.17 0.38
CA ILE A 183 -19.27 -4.21 1.49
C ILE A 183 -20.71 -3.88 1.89
N MET A 184 -21.65 -3.89 0.94
CA MET A 184 -23.07 -3.75 1.22
C MET A 184 -23.64 -4.96 1.96
N ASP A 185 -23.30 -6.19 1.54
CA ASP A 185 -23.72 -7.41 2.26
C ASP A 185 -23.27 -7.36 3.71
N ARG A 186 -22.01 -6.93 3.94
CA ARG A 186 -21.48 -6.77 5.29
C ARG A 186 -22.21 -5.70 6.09
N LEU A 187 -22.47 -4.52 5.51
CA LEU A 187 -23.17 -3.44 6.21
C LEU A 187 -24.62 -3.79 6.54
N ARG A 188 -25.30 -4.58 5.70
CA ARG A 188 -26.67 -5.08 5.97
C ARG A 188 -26.71 -6.01 7.17
N ASP A 189 -25.69 -6.85 7.32
CA ASP A 189 -25.60 -7.85 8.39
C ASP A 189 -24.97 -7.30 9.69
N PHE A 190 -24.31 -6.15 9.64
CA PHE A 190 -23.63 -5.57 10.80
C PHE A 190 -24.62 -4.85 11.72
N GLU A 191 -24.70 -5.29 12.99
CA GLU A 191 -25.60 -4.68 13.96
C GLU A 191 -25.26 -3.21 14.22
N GLY A 192 -26.27 -2.36 14.24
CA GLY A 192 -26.12 -0.93 14.53
C GLY A 192 -25.75 -0.04 13.35
N TYR A 193 -25.93 -0.51 12.10
CA TYR A 193 -25.75 0.29 10.87
C TYR A 193 -26.98 0.26 9.97
N ALA A 194 -28.18 0.07 10.54
CA ALA A 194 -29.41 -0.07 9.77
C ALA A 194 -29.75 1.22 9.01
N ILE A 195 -29.56 2.39 9.63
CA ILE A 195 -29.84 3.68 9.00
C ILE A 195 -28.87 3.93 7.84
N PHE A 196 -27.58 3.67 8.06
CA PHE A 196 -26.54 3.90 7.05
C PHE A 196 -26.68 2.97 5.84
N SER A 197 -26.90 1.67 6.07
CA SER A 197 -27.10 0.68 5.01
C SER A 197 -28.36 0.97 4.18
N GLU A 198 -29.48 1.30 4.82
CA GLU A 198 -30.72 1.72 4.13
C GLU A 198 -30.49 3.02 3.32
N ALA A 199 -29.67 3.95 3.83
CA ALA A 199 -29.33 5.17 3.12
C ALA A 199 -28.52 4.94 1.84
N LEU A 200 -27.59 3.98 1.85
CA LEU A 200 -26.85 3.56 0.65
C LEU A 200 -27.78 2.91 -0.39
N GLU A 201 -28.80 2.17 0.04
CA GLU A 201 -29.80 1.59 -0.85
C GLU A 201 -30.71 2.66 -1.47
N VAL A 202 -31.21 3.60 -0.66
CA VAL A 202 -32.09 4.68 -1.14
C VAL A 202 -31.37 5.66 -2.06
N SER A 203 -30.06 5.88 -1.86
CA SER A 203 -29.24 6.70 -2.75
C SER A 203 -28.87 5.97 -4.06
N GLY A 204 -29.09 4.66 -4.16
CA GLY A 204 -28.69 3.85 -5.31
C GLY A 204 -27.19 3.53 -5.38
N LEU A 205 -26.39 3.99 -4.40
CA LEU A 205 -24.97 3.66 -4.31
C LEU A 205 -24.75 2.16 -4.04
N SER A 206 -25.73 1.47 -3.46
CA SER A 206 -25.69 0.02 -3.23
C SER A 206 -25.36 -0.75 -4.51
N ASP A 207 -25.87 -0.36 -5.68
CA ASP A 207 -25.61 -1.07 -6.95
C ASP A 207 -24.12 -1.04 -7.31
N THR A 208 -23.44 0.06 -7.02
CA THR A 208 -21.99 0.21 -7.24
C THR A 208 -21.21 -0.56 -6.18
N LEU A 209 -21.65 -0.49 -4.93
CA LEU A 209 -20.99 -1.11 -3.79
C LEU A 209 -21.22 -2.62 -3.69
N ASP A 210 -22.24 -3.17 -4.34
CA ASP A 210 -22.46 -4.62 -4.48
C ASP A 210 -21.57 -5.25 -5.56
N MET A 211 -21.02 -4.44 -6.47
CA MET A 211 -20.18 -4.95 -7.54
C MET A 211 -18.80 -5.36 -7.04
N ILE A 212 -18.56 -6.67 -6.92
CA ILE A 212 -17.25 -7.22 -6.50
C ILE A 212 -16.25 -7.30 -7.65
N ARG A 213 -16.73 -7.73 -8.83
CA ARG A 213 -15.91 -8.07 -9.98
C ARG A 213 -16.42 -7.35 -11.22
N ILE A 214 -15.50 -6.71 -11.93
CA ILE A 214 -15.72 -6.09 -13.24
C ILE A 214 -14.98 -6.92 -14.28
N ASP A 215 -15.73 -7.66 -15.09
CA ASP A 215 -15.16 -8.45 -16.18
C ASP A 215 -14.83 -7.54 -17.36
N LEU A 216 -13.54 -7.49 -17.73
CA LEU A 216 -13.08 -6.80 -18.94
C LEU A 216 -13.11 -7.73 -20.16
N ASN A 217 -12.83 -9.02 -19.95
CA ASN A 217 -13.03 -10.12 -20.90
C ASN A 217 -13.07 -11.47 -20.15
N ASP A 218 -13.12 -12.59 -20.89
CA ASP A 218 -13.27 -13.95 -20.32
C ASP A 218 -12.18 -14.31 -19.29
N ASP A 219 -10.97 -13.71 -19.40
CA ASP A 219 -9.81 -14.04 -18.57
C ASP A 219 -9.32 -12.88 -17.68
N ILE A 220 -9.72 -11.64 -17.99
CA ILE A 220 -9.27 -10.43 -17.29
C ILE A 220 -10.45 -9.79 -16.57
N PHE A 221 -10.31 -9.66 -15.26
CA PHE A 221 -11.24 -8.93 -14.42
C PHE A 221 -10.51 -8.00 -13.47
N ILE A 222 -11.18 -6.90 -13.10
CA ILE A 222 -10.75 -6.00 -12.04
C ILE A 222 -11.67 -6.23 -10.85
N ARG A 223 -11.11 -6.28 -9.65
CA ARG A 223 -11.93 -6.26 -8.42
C ARG A 223 -12.23 -4.80 -8.08
N SER A 224 -13.49 -4.49 -7.82
CA SER A 224 -13.86 -3.20 -7.24
C SER A 224 -13.24 -3.09 -5.84
N ARG A 225 -12.85 -1.88 -5.46
CA ARG A 225 -12.24 -1.59 -4.17
C ARG A 225 -12.81 -0.29 -3.64
N PHE A 226 -13.42 -0.34 -2.46
CA PHE A 226 -13.99 0.82 -1.79
C PHE A 226 -13.56 0.90 -0.34
N THR A 227 -13.42 2.13 0.15
CA THR A 227 -13.34 2.43 1.58
C THR A 227 -14.53 3.27 1.95
N ILE A 228 -15.27 2.88 2.99
CA ILE A 228 -16.43 3.64 3.46
C ILE A 228 -16.20 4.10 4.89
N PHE A 229 -16.38 5.40 5.15
CA PHE A 229 -16.52 5.91 6.52
C PHE A 229 -18.00 5.87 6.90
N THR A 230 -18.31 5.20 8.00
CA THR A 230 -19.68 4.82 8.35
C THR A 230 -20.07 5.36 9.71
N GLU A 231 -21.20 6.06 9.79
CA GLU A 231 -21.83 6.44 11.05
C GLU A 231 -22.65 5.26 11.60
N PRO A 232 -22.33 4.76 12.81
CA PRO A 232 -23.23 3.87 13.53
C PRO A 232 -24.57 4.56 13.81
N ASP A 233 -25.64 3.77 13.95
CA ASP A 233 -26.98 4.25 14.29
C ASP A 233 -26.96 5.11 15.57
N GLU A 234 -26.07 4.83 16.52
CA GLU A 234 -25.89 5.66 17.73
C GLU A 234 -25.51 7.11 17.41
N VAL A 235 -24.63 7.33 16.43
CA VAL A 235 -24.21 8.67 15.99
C VAL A 235 -25.39 9.42 15.38
N TYR A 236 -26.21 8.76 14.56
CA TYR A 236 -27.45 9.35 14.04
C TYR A 236 -28.45 9.69 15.15
N ASN A 237 -28.65 8.77 16.10
CA ASN A 237 -29.58 8.95 17.20
C ASN A 237 -29.23 10.16 18.09
N GLN A 238 -27.93 10.43 18.29
CA GLN A 238 -27.46 11.60 19.05
C GLN A 238 -27.86 12.92 18.39
N GLU A 239 -27.95 12.95 17.05
CA GLU A 239 -28.39 14.09 16.25
C GLU A 239 -29.90 14.12 15.98
N GLY A 240 -30.66 13.21 16.60
CA GLY A 240 -32.11 13.13 16.46
C GLY A 240 -32.60 12.49 15.15
N ILE A 241 -31.74 11.74 14.47
CA ILE A 241 -32.05 10.97 13.26
C ILE A 241 -32.28 9.52 13.70
N PHE A 242 -33.52 9.02 13.54
CA PHE A 242 -33.90 7.67 13.98
C PHE A 242 -34.30 6.76 12.81
N SER A 243 -34.34 7.29 11.59
CA SER A 243 -34.76 6.60 10.39
C SER A 243 -34.18 7.25 9.14
N ILE A 244 -34.22 6.51 8.03
CA ILE A 244 -33.88 7.04 6.70
C ILE A 244 -34.72 8.27 6.30
N ASN A 245 -35.98 8.35 6.74
CA ASN A 245 -36.84 9.48 6.41
C ASN A 245 -36.34 10.78 7.05
N ASP A 246 -35.75 10.69 8.25
CA ASP A 246 -35.16 11.85 8.93
C ASP A 246 -33.91 12.34 8.18
N LEU A 247 -33.09 11.42 7.65
CA LEU A 247 -31.96 11.76 6.77
C LEU A 247 -32.41 12.40 5.45
N LEU A 248 -33.44 11.84 4.83
CA LEU A 248 -34.00 12.39 3.59
C LEU A 248 -34.58 13.79 3.82
N GLU A 249 -35.27 14.03 4.94
CA GLU A 249 -35.78 15.37 5.29
C GLU A 249 -34.63 16.37 5.52
N LYS A 250 -33.50 15.91 6.08
CA LYS A 250 -32.32 16.75 6.33
C LYS A 250 -31.56 17.10 5.06
N TYR A 251 -31.30 16.14 4.17
CA TYR A 251 -30.36 16.31 3.06
C TYR A 251 -30.97 16.32 1.67
N SER A 252 -32.17 15.77 1.48
CA SER A 252 -32.79 15.76 0.15
C SER A 252 -33.37 17.13 -0.15
N ASP A 253 -32.82 17.80 -1.15
CA ASP A 253 -33.21 19.15 -1.52
C ASP A 253 -34.23 19.17 -2.67
N LYS A 254 -33.96 18.43 -3.78
CA LYS A 254 -34.85 18.30 -4.95
C LYS A 254 -34.59 17.01 -5.74
N GLY A 255 -35.65 16.41 -6.29
CA GLY A 255 -35.54 15.33 -7.27
C GLY A 255 -35.54 13.93 -6.64
N ASN A 256 -35.02 12.96 -7.37
CA ASN A 256 -34.91 11.59 -6.90
C ASN A 256 -33.64 11.47 -6.03
N PRO A 257 -33.67 10.83 -4.84
CA PRO A 257 -32.48 10.63 -4.01
C PRO A 257 -31.36 9.83 -4.69
N THR A 258 -31.63 9.18 -5.83
CA THR A 258 -30.61 8.51 -6.66
C THR A 258 -29.97 9.42 -7.71
N ASP A 259 -30.47 10.64 -7.91
CA ASP A 259 -29.88 11.58 -8.87
C ASP A 259 -28.57 12.11 -8.31
N GLU A 260 -27.48 12.07 -9.10
CA GLU A 260 -26.16 12.47 -8.62
C GLU A 260 -26.13 13.91 -8.11
N GLU A 261 -26.93 14.82 -8.65
CA GLU A 261 -27.00 16.22 -8.19
C GLU A 261 -27.79 16.41 -6.88
N ASN A 262 -28.50 15.38 -6.40
CA ASN A 262 -29.33 15.47 -5.20
C ASN A 262 -28.45 15.59 -3.93
N GLY A 263 -28.85 16.46 -3.00
CA GLY A 263 -28.11 16.66 -1.75
C GLY A 263 -27.93 15.39 -0.91
N PHE A 264 -28.92 14.49 -0.91
CA PHE A 264 -28.83 13.21 -0.19
C PHE A 264 -27.87 12.24 -0.88
N TYR A 265 -27.89 12.15 -2.22
CA TYR A 265 -26.91 11.37 -2.96
C TYR A 265 -25.49 11.86 -2.67
N GLN A 266 -25.26 13.18 -2.76
CA GLN A 266 -23.96 13.79 -2.51
C GLN A 266 -23.49 13.59 -1.06
N TYR A 267 -24.41 13.62 -0.09
CA TYR A 267 -24.13 13.27 1.30
C TYR A 267 -23.61 11.82 1.39
N MET A 268 -24.37 10.84 0.88
CA MET A 268 -23.95 9.43 0.96
C MET A 268 -22.67 9.15 0.16
N ALA A 269 -22.53 9.72 -1.03
CA ALA A 269 -21.38 9.53 -1.89
C ALA A 269 -20.08 10.11 -1.30
N TYR A 270 -20.18 11.10 -0.40
CA TYR A 270 -19.02 11.69 0.29
C TYR A 270 -18.37 10.73 1.30
N HIS A 271 -19.10 9.71 1.76
CA HIS A 271 -18.61 8.70 2.69
C HIS A 271 -17.80 7.60 2.00
N VAL A 272 -17.92 7.50 0.68
CA VAL A 272 -17.35 6.41 -0.11
C VAL A 272 -16.13 6.90 -0.87
N LEU A 273 -14.96 6.34 -0.55
CA LEU A 273 -13.70 6.55 -1.24
C LEU A 273 -13.51 5.43 -2.28
N PRO A 274 -13.12 5.75 -3.52
CA PRO A 274 -12.63 4.75 -4.45
C PRO A 274 -11.22 4.31 -4.03
N GLY A 275 -11.00 3.01 -3.90
CA GLY A 275 -9.74 2.45 -3.41
C GLY A 275 -9.94 1.61 -2.14
N LEU A 276 -8.89 0.89 -1.74
CA LEU A 276 -8.89 0.09 -0.52
C LEU A 276 -7.83 0.68 0.42
N TYR A 277 -8.29 1.28 1.50
CA TYR A 277 -7.46 1.95 2.50
C TYR A 277 -7.80 1.39 3.88
N PHE A 278 -6.93 0.55 4.43
CA PHE A 278 -6.97 0.18 5.84
C PHE A 278 -6.42 1.31 6.70
N LEU A 279 -6.68 1.30 8.01
CA LEU A 279 -6.22 2.39 8.88
C LEU A 279 -4.70 2.60 8.84
N ASN A 280 -3.93 1.53 8.63
CA ASN A 280 -2.47 1.59 8.48
C ASN A 280 -1.99 2.04 7.08
N ASP A 281 -2.91 2.16 6.10
CA ASP A 281 -2.66 2.72 4.75
C ASP A 281 -3.17 4.16 4.62
N ILE A 282 -3.91 4.65 5.62
CA ILE A 282 -4.41 6.01 5.65
C ILE A 282 -3.27 6.92 6.11
N ASP A 283 -3.10 8.02 5.39
CA ASP A 283 -2.10 9.06 5.63
C ASP A 283 -2.76 10.43 5.80
N SER A 284 -1.98 11.43 6.21
CA SER A 284 -2.45 12.82 6.32
C SER A 284 -2.59 13.51 4.94
N PHE A 285 -3.51 13.01 4.11
CA PHE A 285 -3.79 13.49 2.76
C PHE A 285 -5.28 13.80 2.53
N ASN A 286 -5.61 14.26 1.33
CA ASN A 286 -6.99 14.37 0.87
C ASN A 286 -7.33 13.19 -0.02
N TYR A 287 -8.46 12.56 0.24
CA TYR A 287 -8.91 11.39 -0.50
C TYR A 287 -10.12 11.75 -1.38
N PRO A 288 -10.16 11.29 -2.64
CA PRO A 288 -11.34 11.43 -3.48
C PRO A 288 -12.52 10.65 -2.90
N THR A 289 -13.72 11.15 -3.16
CA THR A 289 -14.96 10.47 -2.79
C THR A 289 -15.78 10.21 -4.05
N LEU A 290 -16.83 9.39 -3.96
CA LEU A 290 -17.80 9.24 -5.04
C LEU A 290 -18.68 10.49 -5.20
N ALA A 291 -18.73 11.38 -4.20
CA ALA A 291 -19.37 12.68 -4.34
C ALA A 291 -18.59 13.54 -5.32
N GLU A 292 -19.29 14.03 -6.35
CA GLU A 292 -18.66 14.70 -7.46
C GLU A 292 -17.94 15.97 -6.98
N ASN A 293 -16.65 16.04 -7.32
CA ASN A 293 -15.79 17.16 -6.96
C ASN A 293 -15.67 17.44 -5.45
N LYS A 294 -15.72 16.39 -4.61
CA LYS A 294 -15.53 16.45 -3.16
C LYS A 294 -14.41 15.51 -2.72
N LEU A 295 -13.53 16.02 -1.85
CA LEU A 295 -12.49 15.21 -1.18
C LEU A 295 -12.69 15.26 0.33
N VAL A 296 -12.39 14.16 1.01
CA VAL A 296 -12.28 14.11 2.48
C VAL A 296 -10.85 14.45 2.86
N ASN A 297 -10.67 15.48 3.70
CA ASN A 297 -9.37 15.75 4.30
C ASN A 297 -9.12 14.83 5.50
N VAL A 298 -7.94 14.23 5.56
CA VAL A 298 -7.51 13.37 6.68
C VAL A 298 -6.30 13.97 7.37
N LYS A 299 -6.32 13.93 8.71
CA LYS A 299 -5.20 14.32 9.55
C LYS A 299 -4.94 13.27 10.62
N ILE A 300 -3.70 12.80 10.67
CA ILE A 300 -3.22 11.87 11.68
C ILE A 300 -2.48 12.64 12.77
N ARG A 301 -2.85 12.39 14.03
CA ARG A 301 -2.15 12.81 15.24
C ARG A 301 -2.00 11.59 16.15
N ASP A 302 -2.63 11.62 17.32
CA ASP A 302 -2.80 10.44 18.17
C ASP A 302 -3.89 9.51 17.62
N ASN A 303 -4.84 10.07 16.87
CA ASN A 303 -5.89 9.34 16.15
C ASN A 303 -6.02 9.86 14.70
N ILE A 304 -6.86 9.22 13.91
CA ILE A 304 -7.22 9.63 12.55
C ILE A 304 -8.46 10.54 12.61
N TYR A 305 -8.34 11.74 12.03
CA TYR A 305 -9.40 12.74 11.98
C TYR A 305 -9.77 13.06 10.54
N LEU A 306 -11.05 13.04 10.22
CA LEU A 306 -11.62 13.45 8.94
C LEU A 306 -12.12 14.90 9.02
N ASN A 307 -12.20 15.56 7.86
CA ASN A 307 -12.60 16.95 7.71
C ASN A 307 -11.83 17.90 8.65
N TRP A 308 -10.53 17.65 8.83
CA TRP A 308 -9.69 18.43 9.72
C TRP A 308 -9.40 19.83 9.13
N ASN A 309 -10.05 20.85 9.68
CA ASN A 309 -9.75 22.23 9.39
C ASN A 309 -8.89 22.78 10.53
N GLY A 310 -7.57 22.98 10.29
CA GLY A 310 -6.63 23.42 11.32
C GLY A 310 -7.06 24.69 12.07
N GLU A 311 -6.51 24.89 13.27
CA GLU A 311 -6.78 26.09 14.08
C GLU A 311 -6.52 27.37 13.27
N GLN A 312 -7.58 28.11 12.91
CA GLN A 312 -7.43 29.49 12.52
C GLN A 312 -6.94 30.29 13.74
N ASN A 313 -5.95 31.16 13.51
CA ASN A 313 -5.49 32.18 14.45
C ASN A 313 -6.70 32.92 15.09
N GLY A 314 -7.12 32.52 16.29
CA GLY A 314 -8.25 33.17 16.97
C GLY A 314 -9.22 32.27 17.74
N GLY A 315 -9.11 30.94 17.65
CA GLY A 315 -9.62 30.04 18.70
C GLY A 315 -11.09 29.60 18.62
N GLN A 316 -11.66 29.44 17.43
CA GLN A 316 -12.90 28.66 17.28
C GLN A 316 -12.87 27.86 15.98
N MET A 317 -12.91 26.53 16.09
CA MET A 317 -13.08 25.63 14.95
C MET A 317 -14.49 25.82 14.38
N THR A 318 -14.60 26.01 13.06
CA THR A 318 -15.89 26.14 12.37
C THR A 318 -16.57 24.80 12.09
N VAL A 319 -15.79 23.70 12.11
CA VAL A 319 -16.25 22.32 11.92
C VAL A 319 -15.49 21.46 12.94
N HIS A 320 -16.20 20.65 13.71
CA HIS A 320 -15.57 19.65 14.56
C HIS A 320 -15.04 18.51 13.66
N PRO A 321 -13.75 18.13 13.77
CA PRO A 321 -13.21 17.02 13.02
C PRO A 321 -13.90 15.75 13.47
N VAL A 322 -14.13 14.86 12.52
CA VAL A 322 -14.76 13.57 12.77
C VAL A 322 -13.65 12.58 13.11
N LEU A 323 -13.73 11.89 14.24
CA LEU A 323 -12.75 10.90 14.66
C LEU A 323 -13.12 9.54 14.06
N VAL A 324 -12.13 8.85 13.50
CA VAL A 324 -12.27 7.44 13.11
C VAL A 324 -12.08 6.56 14.34
N LEU A 325 -13.03 5.68 14.62
CA LEU A 325 -13.05 4.78 15.76
C LEU A 325 -12.29 3.49 15.42
N GLU A 326 -11.05 3.40 15.86
CA GLU A 326 -10.13 2.30 15.54
C GLU A 326 -10.71 0.91 15.89
N GLU A 327 -11.34 0.79 17.05
CA GLU A 327 -11.91 -0.48 17.56
C GLU A 327 -13.05 -1.05 16.70
N PHE A 328 -13.72 -0.20 15.92
CA PHE A 328 -14.83 -0.57 15.03
C PHE A 328 -14.47 -0.38 13.55
N SER A 329 -13.18 -0.26 13.24
CA SER A 329 -12.66 -0.02 11.89
C SER A 329 -11.98 -1.26 11.29
N ASN A 330 -11.43 -1.12 10.08
CA ASN A 330 -10.85 -2.22 9.30
C ASN A 330 -11.83 -3.38 9.06
N GLN A 331 -13.13 -3.09 9.00
CA GLN A 331 -14.17 -4.10 8.74
C GLN A 331 -14.14 -4.51 7.26
N GLN A 332 -13.42 -5.58 6.96
CA GLN A 332 -13.13 -6.04 5.61
C GLN A 332 -14.36 -6.60 4.88
N ALA A 333 -14.49 -6.34 3.59
CA ALA A 333 -15.45 -6.94 2.68
C ALA A 333 -14.74 -7.44 1.42
N LYS A 334 -15.40 -8.26 0.57
CA LYS A 334 -14.74 -8.81 -0.63
C LYS A 334 -14.26 -7.73 -1.61
N ASN A 335 -14.92 -6.58 -1.63
CA ASN A 335 -14.65 -5.47 -2.51
C ASN A 335 -14.37 -4.15 -1.77
N GLY A 336 -14.01 -4.21 -0.50
CA GLY A 336 -13.74 -2.99 0.26
C GLY A 336 -13.47 -3.17 1.73
N VAL A 337 -13.47 -2.06 2.45
CA VAL A 337 -13.37 -1.98 3.90
C VAL A 337 -14.25 -0.84 4.40
N PHE A 338 -14.85 -0.97 5.59
CA PHE A 338 -15.49 0.16 6.24
C PHE A 338 -14.87 0.47 7.62
N HIS A 339 -14.95 1.75 7.97
CA HIS A 339 -14.40 2.33 9.19
C HIS A 339 -15.50 3.11 9.91
N ALA A 340 -15.67 2.86 11.20
CA ALA A 340 -16.65 3.58 11.99
C ALA A 340 -16.14 4.99 12.34
N ILE A 341 -17.05 5.96 12.37
CA ILE A 341 -16.77 7.35 12.75
C ILE A 341 -17.70 7.81 13.87
N ASP A 342 -17.26 8.78 14.66
CA ASP A 342 -17.93 9.19 15.90
C ASP A 342 -18.93 10.36 15.75
N HIS A 343 -18.95 11.03 14.60
CA HIS A 343 -19.85 12.14 14.29
C HIS A 343 -20.31 12.05 12.83
N ILE A 344 -21.42 12.72 12.52
CA ILE A 344 -21.91 12.86 11.14
C ILE A 344 -20.84 13.53 10.27
N LEU A 345 -20.46 12.86 9.18
CA LEU A 345 -19.48 13.37 8.24
C LEU A 345 -20.16 14.29 7.22
N GLU A 346 -20.34 15.55 7.61
CA GLU A 346 -20.92 16.58 6.75
C GLU A 346 -20.02 16.87 5.53
N PRO A 347 -20.55 16.84 4.29
CA PRO A 347 -19.80 17.22 3.10
C PRO A 347 -19.25 18.63 3.20
N CYS A 348 -17.92 18.77 3.19
CA CYS A 348 -17.26 20.06 3.25
C CYS A 348 -16.65 20.42 1.90
N GLU A 349 -16.42 21.72 1.66
CA GLU A 349 -15.46 22.14 0.64
C GLU A 349 -14.10 22.29 1.32
N PRO A 350 -13.17 21.34 1.16
CA PRO A 350 -11.87 21.42 1.80
C PRO A 350 -11.10 22.63 1.29
N ALA A 351 -10.37 23.28 2.20
CA ALA A 351 -9.47 24.36 1.81
C ALA A 351 -8.37 23.85 0.88
N PRO A 352 -7.84 24.68 -0.04
CA PRO A 352 -6.71 24.30 -0.87
C PRO A 352 -5.54 23.80 0.00
N ALA A 353 -5.03 22.61 -0.30
CA ALA A 353 -3.94 21.97 0.47
C ALA A 353 -2.68 21.80 -0.38
N TYR A 354 -1.52 21.70 0.29
CA TYR A 354 -0.26 21.36 -0.36
C TYR A 354 -0.36 20.00 -1.04
N LEU A 355 0.09 19.92 -2.30
CA LEU A 355 0.09 18.69 -3.09
C LEU A 355 1.45 18.50 -3.76
N MET A 356 1.97 17.28 -3.71
CA MET A 356 3.16 16.83 -4.45
C MET A 356 2.75 15.66 -5.34
N ILE A 357 2.91 15.80 -6.64
CA ILE A 357 2.58 14.78 -7.64
C ILE A 357 3.88 14.23 -8.21
N ASP A 358 4.15 12.95 -7.99
CA ASP A 358 5.27 12.25 -8.61
C ASP A 358 4.96 11.96 -10.09
N LEU A 359 5.73 12.56 -11.00
CA LEU A 359 5.56 12.39 -12.44
C LEU A 359 6.17 11.08 -12.96
N THR A 360 6.83 10.31 -12.09
CA THR A 360 7.44 9.01 -12.40
C THR A 360 6.52 7.83 -12.09
N ASP A 361 5.45 8.04 -11.31
CA ASP A 361 4.56 7.01 -10.78
C ASP A 361 3.35 6.67 -11.69
N TYR A 362 3.58 6.60 -13.02
CA TYR A 362 2.54 6.13 -13.95
C TYR A 362 2.63 4.62 -14.13
N GLN A 363 1.50 3.93 -13.94
CA GLN A 363 1.42 2.48 -14.07
C GLN A 363 1.89 1.99 -15.44
N GLY A 364 2.83 1.05 -15.45
CA GLY A 364 3.45 0.53 -16.68
C GLY A 364 4.84 1.12 -16.97
N LEU A 365 5.24 2.18 -16.25
CA LEU A 365 6.63 2.60 -16.21
C LEU A 365 7.45 1.67 -15.32
N SER A 366 8.75 1.61 -15.60
CA SER A 366 9.72 0.74 -14.94
C SER A 366 11.07 1.40 -15.01
N ILE A 367 11.70 1.50 -13.85
CA ILE A 367 13.00 2.14 -13.68
C ILE A 367 14.05 1.46 -14.57
N GLY A 368 14.91 2.25 -15.21
CA GLY A 368 15.97 1.79 -16.11
C GLY A 368 15.51 1.46 -17.53
N ARG A 369 14.23 1.68 -17.87
CA ARG A 369 13.69 1.43 -19.21
C ARG A 369 13.54 2.71 -20.03
N SER A 370 13.80 2.61 -21.33
CA SER A 370 13.45 3.63 -22.32
C SER A 370 12.16 3.27 -23.04
N TYR A 371 11.32 4.26 -23.27
CA TYR A 371 10.01 4.20 -23.92
C TYR A 371 10.01 5.12 -25.13
N SER A 372 9.64 4.60 -26.29
CA SER A 372 9.35 5.40 -27.48
C SER A 372 7.97 6.03 -27.40
N GLU A 373 7.64 6.96 -28.31
CA GLU A 373 6.28 7.52 -28.44
C GLU A 373 5.22 6.43 -28.53
N LYS A 374 5.52 5.36 -29.28
CA LYS A 374 4.62 4.24 -29.47
C LYS A 374 4.45 3.40 -28.21
N ASP A 375 5.52 3.18 -27.44
CA ASP A 375 5.43 2.41 -26.19
C ASP A 375 4.55 3.13 -25.15
N LEU A 376 4.48 4.46 -25.21
CA LEU A 376 3.63 5.26 -24.33
C LEU A 376 2.16 5.31 -24.78
N GLU A 377 1.81 4.88 -26.00
CA GLU A 377 0.39 4.77 -26.40
C GLU A 377 -0.37 3.77 -25.52
N ASP A 378 0.33 2.78 -24.97
CA ASP A 378 -0.21 1.74 -24.08
C ASP A 378 -0.05 2.10 -22.58
N ILE A 379 0.56 3.24 -22.24
CA ILE A 379 0.77 3.69 -20.85
C ILE A 379 -0.14 4.89 -20.58
N PRO A 380 -1.24 4.72 -19.83
CA PRO A 380 -2.18 5.81 -19.59
C PRO A 380 -1.52 6.92 -18.75
N GLY A 381 -1.85 8.16 -19.09
CA GLY A 381 -1.48 9.34 -18.30
C GLY A 381 -0.17 10.02 -18.70
N ILE A 382 0.67 9.40 -19.54
CA ILE A 382 1.87 10.05 -20.10
C ILE A 382 1.89 9.92 -21.62
N THR A 383 2.20 11.02 -22.31
CA THR A 383 2.42 10.99 -23.76
C THR A 383 3.62 11.83 -24.15
N CYS A 384 4.24 11.50 -25.28
CA CYS A 384 5.34 12.29 -25.81
C CYS A 384 5.27 12.43 -27.34
N LYS A 385 5.98 13.44 -27.86
CA LYS A 385 6.10 13.69 -29.30
C LYS A 385 7.47 14.28 -29.64
N ASN A 386 8.04 13.86 -30.76
CA ASN A 386 9.41 14.16 -31.20
C ASN A 386 10.50 13.75 -30.19
N THR A 387 10.19 12.79 -29.30
CA THR A 387 11.10 12.25 -28.28
C THR A 387 10.56 10.92 -27.75
N GLY A 388 11.38 10.11 -27.09
CA GLY A 388 10.92 9.13 -26.11
C GLY A 388 11.17 9.61 -24.67
N ILE A 389 10.93 8.74 -23.70
CA ILE A 389 11.22 8.94 -22.27
C ILE A 389 12.14 7.81 -21.77
N TYR A 390 13.17 8.16 -21.03
CA TYR A 390 14.00 7.23 -20.28
C TYR A 390 13.73 7.39 -18.79
N PHE A 391 13.28 6.32 -18.14
CA PHE A 391 13.10 6.29 -16.69
C PHE A 391 14.45 6.02 -16.04
N ARG A 392 15.06 7.06 -15.46
CA ARG A 392 16.39 6.99 -14.88
C ARG A 392 16.33 6.47 -13.45
N ASN A 393 17.24 5.56 -13.15
CA ASN A 393 17.63 5.25 -11.78
C ASN A 393 18.82 6.14 -11.42
N SER A 394 18.65 7.15 -10.56
CA SER A 394 19.79 7.93 -10.06
C SER A 394 20.42 7.23 -8.85
N ILE A 395 21.05 6.07 -9.08
CA ILE A 395 21.94 5.43 -8.08
C ILE A 395 23.21 6.30 -7.84
N LEU A 396 23.39 7.37 -8.61
CA LEU A 396 24.50 8.30 -8.47
C LEU A 396 24.10 9.48 -7.57
N ALA A 397 24.09 9.20 -6.26
CA ALA A 397 24.35 10.10 -5.12
C ALA A 397 23.19 10.53 -4.17
N ASP A 398 21.92 10.26 -4.46
CA ASP A 398 20.79 10.66 -3.57
C ASP A 398 19.64 9.63 -3.44
N GLY A 399 19.49 8.70 -4.38
CA GLY A 399 18.45 7.66 -4.31
C GLY A 399 17.12 8.03 -4.97
N GLU A 400 17.10 9.07 -5.81
CA GLU A 400 15.87 9.55 -6.44
C GLU A 400 15.72 9.07 -7.91
N THR A 401 14.47 9.01 -8.38
CA THR A 401 14.09 8.50 -9.70
C THR A 401 13.53 9.62 -10.55
N ASN A 402 13.86 9.70 -11.85
CA ASN A 402 13.36 10.79 -12.70
C ASN A 402 13.11 10.37 -14.15
N LEU A 403 12.23 11.07 -14.84
CA LEU A 403 11.99 10.89 -16.28
C LEU A 403 12.83 11.88 -17.08
N GLN A 404 13.54 11.39 -18.09
CA GLN A 404 14.33 12.22 -19.02
C GLN A 404 13.90 11.97 -20.46
N THR A 405 13.78 13.02 -21.27
CA THR A 405 13.54 12.87 -22.72
C THR A 405 14.72 12.18 -23.40
N THR A 406 14.49 11.27 -24.35
CA THR A 406 15.58 10.62 -25.11
C THR A 406 16.11 11.47 -26.26
N SER A 407 15.35 12.48 -26.71
CA SER A 407 15.78 13.47 -27.69
C SER A 407 16.25 14.74 -27.01
N ASN A 408 17.33 15.34 -27.50
CA ASN A 408 17.79 16.67 -27.10
C ASN A 408 17.47 17.75 -28.15
N LYS A 409 16.61 17.44 -29.12
CA LYS A 409 16.26 18.40 -30.18
C LYS A 409 15.09 19.25 -29.79
N ALA A 410 15.17 20.54 -30.14
CA ALA A 410 14.09 21.49 -29.94
C ALA A 410 12.76 20.95 -30.49
N GLY A 411 11.68 21.19 -29.77
CA GLY A 411 10.32 20.80 -30.17
C GLY A 411 9.89 19.40 -29.74
N TRP A 412 10.63 18.75 -28.83
CA TRP A 412 10.05 17.64 -28.07
C TRP A 412 8.87 18.12 -27.21
N VAL A 413 7.91 17.23 -27.01
CA VAL A 413 6.72 17.45 -26.18
C VAL A 413 6.56 16.28 -25.22
N VAL A 414 6.25 16.59 -23.96
CA VAL A 414 5.85 15.61 -22.94
C VAL A 414 4.60 16.15 -22.26
N GLU A 415 3.55 15.34 -22.15
CA GLU A 415 2.30 15.69 -21.47
C GLU A 415 1.93 14.64 -20.45
N PHE A 416 1.54 15.12 -19.27
CA PHE A 416 1.14 14.33 -18.12
C PHE A 416 -0.33 14.60 -17.80
N THR A 417 -1.09 13.55 -17.48
CA THR A 417 -2.45 13.64 -16.94
C THR A 417 -2.37 13.51 -15.43
N LEU A 418 -2.65 14.61 -14.74
CA LEU A 418 -2.54 14.71 -13.30
C LEU A 418 -3.73 14.06 -12.60
N ILE A 419 -3.51 13.60 -11.38
CA ILE A 419 -4.58 13.22 -10.46
C ILE A 419 -5.53 14.41 -10.20
N PRO A 420 -6.80 14.16 -9.83
CA PRO A 420 -7.71 15.19 -9.32
C PRO A 420 -7.06 16.09 -8.26
N ILE A 421 -7.17 17.41 -8.45
CA ILE A 421 -6.60 18.41 -7.55
C ILE A 421 -7.74 19.20 -6.93
N LEU A 422 -7.60 19.59 -5.65
CA LEU A 422 -8.57 20.45 -5.00
C LEU A 422 -8.78 21.77 -5.73
N ARG A 423 -10.01 22.30 -5.63
CA ARG A 423 -10.33 23.65 -6.08
C ARG A 423 -9.53 24.62 -5.22
N GLY A 424 -8.97 25.64 -5.86
CA GLY A 424 -8.11 26.53 -5.12
C GLY A 424 -7.17 27.31 -5.99
N LYS A 425 -6.48 28.24 -5.34
CA LYS A 425 -5.43 29.01 -5.95
C LYS A 425 -4.10 28.38 -5.55
N TYR A 426 -3.27 28.05 -6.53
CA TYR A 426 -2.01 27.35 -6.31
C TYR A 426 -0.86 28.05 -6.98
N ASP A 427 0.26 28.14 -6.27
CA ASP A 427 1.57 28.39 -6.84
C ASP A 427 2.18 27.05 -7.24
N VAL A 428 2.38 26.84 -8.54
CA VAL A 428 2.84 25.58 -9.12
C VAL A 428 4.34 25.65 -9.35
N HIS A 429 5.07 24.64 -8.89
CA HIS A 429 6.50 24.47 -9.11
C HIS A 429 6.78 23.12 -9.77
N LEU A 430 7.71 23.10 -10.72
CA LEU A 430 8.26 21.87 -11.27
C LEU A 430 9.58 21.57 -10.58
N HIS A 431 9.71 20.37 -10.05
CA HIS A 431 10.96 19.81 -9.62
C HIS A 431 11.56 18.91 -10.71
N PHE A 432 12.87 19.03 -10.88
CA PHE A 432 13.61 18.22 -11.83
C PHE A 432 15.06 18.08 -11.42
N ALA A 433 15.61 16.90 -11.70
CA ALA A 433 17.04 16.67 -11.63
C ALA A 433 17.73 17.37 -12.82
N SER A 434 18.78 18.16 -12.57
CA SER A 434 19.59 18.78 -13.64
C SER A 434 21.07 18.47 -13.47
N HIS A 435 21.74 18.19 -14.61
CA HIS A 435 23.18 17.97 -14.67
C HIS A 435 23.83 19.13 -15.42
N SER A 436 25.09 19.43 -15.12
CA SER A 436 25.83 20.64 -15.52
C SER A 436 25.94 20.95 -17.03
N THR A 437 25.41 20.09 -17.91
CA THR A 437 25.40 20.25 -19.36
C THR A 437 24.01 20.36 -19.96
N ASN A 438 22.95 20.38 -19.15
CA ASN A 438 21.58 20.42 -19.63
C ASN A 438 21.07 21.87 -19.65
N THR A 439 21.19 22.55 -20.77
CA THR A 439 20.52 23.85 -20.99
C THR A 439 19.32 23.60 -21.87
N ASN A 440 18.10 23.89 -21.39
CA ASN A 440 16.91 23.77 -22.21
C ASN A 440 15.83 24.71 -21.72
N LYS A 441 15.33 25.56 -22.62
CA LYS A 441 14.17 26.39 -22.34
C LYS A 441 12.88 25.66 -22.68
N VAL A 442 11.97 25.60 -21.72
CA VAL A 442 10.73 24.82 -21.83
C VAL A 442 9.54 25.72 -21.52
N GLN A 443 8.49 25.65 -22.35
CA GLN A 443 7.22 26.29 -22.06
C GLN A 443 6.23 25.27 -21.50
N GLY A 444 5.64 25.58 -20.34
CA GLY A 444 4.52 24.84 -19.76
C GLY A 444 3.17 25.23 -20.39
N PHE A 445 2.25 24.29 -20.39
CA PHE A 445 0.85 24.45 -20.76
C PHE A 445 -0.02 23.70 -19.76
N TRP A 446 -1.11 24.32 -19.31
CA TRP A 446 -2.11 23.72 -18.43
C TRP A 446 -3.42 23.59 -19.19
N ASP A 447 -3.94 22.37 -19.31
CA ASP A 447 -5.13 22.05 -20.12
C ASP A 447 -5.08 22.65 -21.54
N GLY A 448 -3.88 22.61 -22.14
CA GLY A 448 -3.61 23.15 -23.47
C GLY A 448 -3.44 24.68 -23.56
N ALA A 449 -3.73 25.44 -22.50
CA ALA A 449 -3.46 26.87 -22.43
C ALA A 449 -2.01 27.11 -21.99
N ARG A 450 -1.34 28.13 -22.56
CA ARG A 450 0.02 28.50 -22.13
C ARG A 450 0.02 28.82 -20.64
N PHE A 451 0.88 28.16 -19.88
CA PHE A 451 0.94 28.27 -18.43
C PHE A 451 2.35 28.62 -17.99
N GLY A 452 2.44 29.65 -17.14
CA GLY A 452 3.69 30.04 -16.54
C GLY A 452 4.70 30.70 -17.48
N ASP A 453 5.81 31.11 -16.88
CA ASP A 453 6.97 31.62 -17.61
C ASP A 453 7.77 30.49 -18.28
N ILE A 454 8.73 30.87 -19.12
CA ILE A 454 9.65 29.91 -19.71
C ILE A 454 10.57 29.37 -18.61
N LEU A 455 10.54 28.06 -18.42
CA LEU A 455 11.45 27.35 -17.54
C LEU A 455 12.82 27.23 -18.19
N ASP A 456 13.86 27.28 -17.36
CA ASP A 456 15.20 26.92 -17.77
C ASP A 456 15.65 25.69 -16.97
N PHE A 457 15.95 24.61 -17.67
CA PHE A 457 16.52 23.42 -17.05
C PHE A 457 18.03 23.53 -16.81
N GLU A 458 18.63 24.70 -17.06
CA GLU A 458 20.03 25.03 -16.75
C GLU A 458 20.35 24.94 -15.25
N HIS A 459 21.53 24.37 -14.97
CA HIS A 459 22.12 24.26 -13.64
C HIS A 459 23.02 25.48 -13.30
N GLN A 460 23.04 25.96 -12.05
CA GLN A 460 23.94 27.06 -11.62
C GLN A 460 24.99 26.60 -10.58
N VAL A 461 26.29 26.93 -10.79
CA VAL A 461 27.39 26.71 -9.81
C VAL A 461 28.36 27.89 -9.69
N ARG A 462 28.80 28.15 -8.46
CA ARG A 462 30.07 28.70 -7.99
C ARG A 462 30.33 28.11 -6.58
N ASP A 463 31.56 27.73 -6.24
CA ASP A 463 32.13 27.88 -4.88
C ASP A 463 33.57 27.32 -4.82
N PRO A 464 34.61 28.17 -4.71
CA PRO A 464 35.96 27.67 -4.45
C PRO A 464 36.47 27.81 -3.00
N GLU A 465 35.90 28.66 -2.13
CA GLU A 465 36.40 28.95 -0.76
C GLU A 465 35.37 29.82 0.05
N TYR A 466 34.09 29.76 -0.34
CA TYR A 466 32.87 30.49 0.10
C TYR A 466 32.78 32.00 -0.22
N ASP A 467 31.98 32.33 -1.25
CA ASP A 467 30.80 33.25 -1.23
C ASP A 467 30.26 33.39 -2.67
N GLY A 468 29.32 32.50 -3.03
CA GLY A 468 28.59 32.48 -4.31
C GLY A 468 28.13 31.08 -4.73
N TRP A 469 27.02 30.99 -5.49
CA TRP A 469 25.98 29.93 -5.49
C TRP A 469 26.31 28.49 -5.92
N LYS A 470 25.99 27.49 -5.09
CA LYS A 470 25.63 26.13 -5.54
C LYS A 470 24.11 25.99 -5.67
N ARG A 471 23.61 25.37 -6.74
CA ARG A 471 22.31 24.68 -6.75
C ARG A 471 22.55 23.17 -6.67
N ASP A 472 21.73 22.48 -5.89
CA ASP A 472 21.76 21.02 -5.71
C ASP A 472 21.52 20.28 -7.05
N PHE A 473 21.69 18.95 -7.05
CA PHE A 473 21.26 18.10 -8.18
C PHE A 473 19.76 18.28 -8.50
N ASN A 474 19.01 18.75 -7.49
CA ASN A 474 17.58 18.96 -7.44
C ASN A 474 17.23 20.45 -7.55
N THR A 475 16.52 20.81 -8.63
CA THR A 475 16.11 22.19 -8.90
C THR A 475 14.59 22.29 -8.93
N SER A 476 14.04 23.19 -8.12
CA SER A 476 12.63 23.58 -8.20
C SER A 476 12.52 24.93 -8.88
N GLU A 477 11.74 25.02 -9.96
CA GLU A 477 11.42 26.28 -10.63
C GLU A 477 9.92 26.57 -10.52
N TYR A 478 9.60 27.84 -10.25
CA TYR A 478 8.22 28.30 -10.22
C TYR A 478 7.68 28.39 -11.64
N LEU A 479 6.60 27.65 -11.92
CA LEU A 479 5.92 27.71 -13.20
C LEU A 479 5.03 28.94 -13.26
N GLY A 480 4.12 29.04 -12.30
CA GLY A 480 3.07 30.04 -12.35
C GLY A 480 1.98 29.76 -11.33
N ARG A 481 1.02 30.67 -11.30
CA ARG A 481 -0.13 30.60 -10.40
C ARG A 481 -1.37 30.24 -11.16
N ILE A 482 -2.11 29.26 -10.65
CA ILE A 482 -3.35 28.79 -11.25
C ILE A 482 -4.52 28.90 -10.28
N LEU A 483 -5.73 29.09 -10.82
CA LEU A 483 -6.99 28.95 -10.10
C LEU A 483 -7.71 27.72 -10.67
N LEU A 484 -7.85 26.69 -9.85
CA LEU A 484 -8.62 25.49 -10.17
C LEU A 484 -10.04 25.67 -9.66
N THR A 485 -11.02 25.51 -10.55
CA THR A 485 -12.45 25.73 -10.26
C THR A 485 -13.25 24.44 -10.13
N ASP A 486 -12.68 23.33 -10.58
CA ASP A 486 -13.22 21.98 -10.49
C ASP A 486 -12.10 21.04 -10.01
N THR A 487 -12.41 19.76 -9.81
CA THR A 487 -11.41 18.77 -9.38
C THR A 487 -11.24 17.67 -10.42
N ARG A 488 -11.53 17.94 -11.70
CA ARG A 488 -11.36 16.95 -12.75
C ARG A 488 -9.84 16.70 -12.96
N PRO A 489 -9.44 15.56 -13.55
CA PRO A 489 -8.06 15.38 -13.98
C PRO A 489 -7.65 16.50 -14.96
N HIS A 490 -6.52 17.15 -14.67
CA HIS A 490 -5.93 18.20 -15.51
C HIS A 490 -4.75 17.65 -16.30
N THR A 491 -4.37 18.32 -17.40
CA THR A 491 -3.11 18.01 -18.09
C THR A 491 -2.08 19.10 -17.95
N ILE A 492 -0.83 18.70 -17.76
CA ILE A 492 0.33 19.59 -17.84
C ILE A 492 1.26 19.13 -18.96
N LYS A 493 1.57 20.05 -19.87
CA LYS A 493 2.36 19.79 -21.07
C LYS A 493 3.58 20.69 -21.12
N PHE A 494 4.70 20.10 -21.48
CA PHE A 494 5.98 20.75 -21.61
C PHE A 494 6.47 20.67 -23.05
N VAL A 495 6.85 21.80 -23.62
CA VAL A 495 7.36 21.91 -24.98
C VAL A 495 8.72 22.58 -24.95
N SER A 496 9.74 21.90 -25.49
CA SER A 496 11.07 22.50 -25.62
C SER A 496 11.11 23.56 -26.72
N LEU A 497 11.79 24.67 -26.39
CA LEU A 497 12.01 25.82 -27.25
C LEU A 497 13.44 25.83 -27.83
N GLU A 498 14.38 25.12 -27.20
CA GLU A 498 15.80 25.06 -27.59
C GLU A 498 16.33 23.62 -27.49
N ASP A 499 17.48 23.33 -28.10
CA ASP A 499 18.12 22.02 -27.99
C ASP A 499 18.53 21.76 -26.52
N GLY A 500 18.13 20.61 -25.99
CA GLY A 500 18.45 20.14 -24.64
C GLY A 500 17.48 19.03 -24.19
N TYR A 501 17.79 18.35 -23.09
CA TYR A 501 16.91 17.30 -22.56
C TYR A 501 15.88 17.90 -21.58
N GLY A 502 14.67 17.37 -21.59
CA GLY A 502 13.69 17.56 -20.52
C GLY A 502 13.96 16.58 -19.38
N ASN A 503 13.90 17.06 -18.13
CA ASN A 503 13.88 16.21 -16.94
C ASN A 503 12.60 16.54 -16.15
N PHE A 504 11.95 15.51 -15.63
CA PHE A 504 10.72 15.61 -14.85
C PHE A 504 10.82 14.68 -13.65
N ASP A 505 10.45 15.20 -12.49
CA ASP A 505 10.45 14.46 -11.24
C ASP A 505 9.09 14.63 -10.54
N TYR A 506 8.91 15.68 -9.74
CA TYR A 506 7.61 15.97 -9.12
C TYR A 506 7.08 17.37 -9.43
N LEU A 507 5.75 17.50 -9.43
CA LEU A 507 5.04 18.76 -9.50
C LEU A 507 4.53 19.13 -8.11
N ILE A 508 4.83 20.35 -7.65
CA ILE A 508 4.37 20.85 -6.35
C ILE A 508 3.32 21.93 -6.56
N LEU A 509 2.21 21.83 -5.84
CA LEU A 509 1.18 22.86 -5.80
C LEU A 509 1.06 23.40 -4.36
N TRP A 510 1.49 24.64 -4.17
CA TRP A 510 1.39 25.35 -2.90
C TRP A 510 0.08 26.13 -2.84
N PRO A 511 -0.80 25.88 -1.86
CA PRO A 511 -2.04 26.62 -1.73
C PRO A 511 -1.76 28.08 -1.37
N VAL A 512 -2.47 28.98 -2.04
CA VAL A 512 -2.38 30.42 -1.83
C VAL A 512 -3.67 30.88 -1.17
N ASN A 513 -3.57 31.31 0.09
CA ASN A 513 -4.69 31.97 0.76
C ASN A 513 -5.06 33.25 0.00
N ASN A 514 -6.36 33.48 -0.19
CA ASN A 514 -6.88 34.68 -0.84
C ASN A 514 -6.66 35.95 -0.01
#